data_AF-A0AA86MKP3-F1
#
_entry.id   AF-A0AA86MKP3-F1
#
_cell.length_a   1.000
_cell.length_b   1.000
_cell.length_c   1.000
_cell.angle_alpha   90.00
_cell.angle_beta   90.00
_cell.angle_gamma   90.00
#
_symmetry.space_group_name_H-M   'P 1'
#
loop_
_entity.id
_entity.type
_entity.pdbx_description
1 polymer ?
#
loop_
_entity_poly.entity_id
_entity_poly.type
_entity_poly.pdbx_seq_one_letter_code
_entity_poly.pdbx_strand_id
1 'polypeptide(L)'
;MKRKVMLAVAASVVALMPVMAQAANKLIVKNATGTTDMFVVTDGGYIGSGHNAPLAGLHLKGTGGAEPTQVRTQYYGDVNTGSGGFVAFRNKANNSLPTSGDRLGYILFGALDGTTPRYSAGFFAYADGAWTSLSTPSYYAFETTKAGKNTRDEWMRIASTGYVGVGTPVPNMNLEVNGGVRLNASSTPATVTSPARTAPTKPVCDNTNGPNIRGTLWFTKSAAGVADTLEVCAKGADENYAWKAVIN
;
A
#
# COMPACT_ATOMS: atom_id res chain seq x y z
N MET A 1 87.50 14.76 -28.13
CA MET A 1 86.50 15.60 -27.45
C MET A 1 85.16 14.88 -27.51
N LYS A 2 84.62 14.47 -26.36
CA LYS A 2 83.41 13.67 -26.20
C LYS A 2 82.15 14.52 -26.45
N ARG A 3 81.16 13.99 -27.16
CA ARG A 3 79.73 14.23 -26.87
C ARG A 3 78.91 13.06 -27.42
N LYS A 4 78.69 12.06 -26.55
CA LYS A 4 77.64 11.06 -26.74
C LYS A 4 76.33 11.71 -26.27
N VAL A 5 75.40 11.97 -27.18
CA VAL A 5 74.03 12.36 -26.82
C VAL A 5 73.22 11.08 -26.82
N MET A 6 72.91 10.59 -25.61
CA MET A 6 71.98 9.48 -25.39
C MET A 6 70.57 9.96 -25.71
N LEU A 7 69.94 9.39 -26.73
CA LEU A 7 68.52 9.56 -26.99
C LEU A 7 67.77 8.52 -26.14
N ALA A 8 67.19 8.97 -25.03
CA ALA A 8 66.38 8.13 -24.17
C ALA A 8 65.04 7.84 -24.87
N VAL A 9 64.85 6.59 -25.28
CA VAL A 9 63.55 6.07 -25.72
C VAL A 9 62.70 5.87 -24.46
N ALA A 10 61.86 6.86 -24.14
CA ALA A 10 60.79 6.67 -23.17
C ALA A 10 59.63 5.96 -23.88
N ALA A 11 59.72 4.64 -23.99
CA ALA A 11 58.55 3.82 -24.27
C ALA A 11 57.68 3.83 -23.01
N SER A 12 56.81 4.81 -22.87
CA SER A 12 55.71 4.76 -21.92
C SER A 12 54.74 3.68 -22.38
N VAL A 13 54.97 2.46 -21.90
CA VAL A 13 53.94 1.43 -21.84
C VAL A 13 52.89 1.95 -20.86
N VAL A 14 51.96 2.77 -21.34
CA VAL A 14 50.67 2.92 -20.69
C VAL A 14 50.03 1.55 -20.85
N ALA A 15 50.04 0.79 -19.77
CA ALA A 15 49.26 -0.43 -19.68
C ALA A 15 47.84 -0.10 -20.11
N LEU A 16 47.39 -0.64 -21.25
CA LEU A 16 45.98 -0.86 -21.51
C LEU A 16 45.52 -1.87 -20.47
N MET A 17 45.28 -1.40 -19.25
CA MET A 17 44.30 -2.05 -18.40
C MET A 17 43.03 -2.06 -19.24
N PRO A 18 42.31 -3.19 -19.37
CA PRO A 18 40.95 -3.12 -19.84
C PRO A 18 40.26 -2.18 -18.86
N VAL A 19 40.03 -0.94 -19.27
CA VAL A 19 38.93 -0.16 -18.74
C VAL A 19 37.77 -1.08 -19.01
N MET A 20 37.33 -1.80 -17.98
CA MET A 20 35.97 -2.31 -17.95
C MET A 20 35.17 -1.07 -18.26
N ALA A 21 34.68 -0.97 -19.50
CA ALA A 21 33.93 0.19 -19.94
C ALA A 21 32.82 0.30 -18.91
N GLN A 22 32.96 1.27 -18.01
CA GLN A 22 31.97 1.49 -16.98
C GLN A 22 30.78 1.96 -17.77
N ALA A 23 29.86 1.02 -18.01
CA ALA A 23 28.48 1.19 -18.40
C ALA A 23 28.09 2.66 -18.46
N ALA A 24 28.34 3.31 -19.61
CA ALA A 24 28.21 4.76 -19.69
C ALA A 24 26.71 5.09 -19.69
N ASN A 25 26.29 5.95 -18.76
CA ASN A 25 24.92 6.47 -18.74
C ASN A 25 24.55 7.02 -20.13
N LYS A 26 23.35 6.67 -20.59
CA LYS A 26 22.84 7.04 -21.92
C LYS A 26 22.32 8.49 -21.98
N LEU A 27 21.82 9.00 -20.86
CA LEU A 27 21.39 10.40 -20.71
C LEU A 27 21.70 10.86 -19.27
N ILE A 28 22.32 12.03 -19.16
CA ILE A 28 22.51 12.71 -17.88
C ILE A 28 22.03 14.15 -18.04
N VAL A 29 21.06 14.56 -17.22
CA VAL A 29 20.69 15.95 -17.03
C VAL A 29 21.29 16.41 -15.72
N LYS A 30 22.07 17.50 -15.76
CA LYS A 30 22.69 18.08 -14.57
C LYS A 30 21.92 19.30 -14.09
N ASN A 31 22.15 19.70 -12.84
CA ASN A 31 21.65 20.96 -12.30
C ASN A 31 22.30 22.18 -13.00
N ALA A 32 21.85 23.39 -12.64
CA ALA A 32 22.32 24.64 -13.25
C ALA A 32 23.84 24.89 -13.11
N THR A 33 24.49 24.30 -12.11
CA THR A 33 25.94 24.38 -11.93
C THR A 33 26.72 23.36 -12.76
N GLY A 34 26.04 22.43 -13.43
CA GLY A 34 26.66 21.40 -14.26
C GLY A 34 27.44 20.35 -13.46
N THR A 35 27.24 20.28 -12.14
CA THR A 35 28.03 19.40 -11.25
C THR A 35 27.24 18.22 -10.72
N THR A 36 25.94 18.40 -10.45
CA THR A 36 25.11 17.35 -9.85
C THR A 36 24.18 16.73 -10.88
N ASP A 37 24.17 15.40 -10.97
CA ASP A 37 23.24 14.65 -11.82
C ASP A 37 21.84 14.68 -11.20
N MET A 38 20.88 15.21 -11.96
CA MET A 38 19.48 15.37 -11.55
C MET A 38 18.57 14.35 -12.20
N PHE A 39 18.88 13.91 -13.42
CA PHE A 39 18.17 12.83 -14.10
C PHE A 39 19.18 11.97 -14.85
N VAL A 40 19.12 10.66 -14.63
CA VAL A 40 20.07 9.69 -15.20
C VAL A 40 19.29 8.56 -15.85
N VAL A 41 19.64 8.23 -17.10
CA VAL A 41 19.26 6.97 -17.74
C VAL A 41 20.53 6.14 -17.87
N THR A 42 20.57 5.00 -17.18
CA THR A 42 21.71 4.07 -17.24
C THR A 42 21.67 3.28 -18.55
N ASP A 43 22.80 2.66 -18.92
CA ASP A 43 22.84 1.73 -20.07
C ASP A 43 22.01 0.46 -19.87
N GLY A 44 21.81 0.04 -18.61
CA GLY A 44 20.86 -1.01 -18.22
C GLY A 44 19.38 -0.58 -18.29
N GLY A 45 19.09 0.66 -18.70
CA GLY A 45 17.73 1.16 -18.90
C GLY A 45 17.01 1.63 -17.63
N TYR A 46 17.73 1.81 -16.52
CA TYR A 46 17.14 2.35 -15.29
C TYR A 46 17.13 3.86 -15.32
N ILE A 47 16.07 4.44 -14.77
CA ILE A 47 15.85 5.88 -14.71
C ILE A 47 15.95 6.34 -13.26
N GLY A 48 16.90 7.22 -12.96
CA GLY A 48 17.04 7.88 -11.67
C GLY A 48 16.69 9.36 -11.78
N SER A 49 15.86 9.87 -10.86
CA SER A 49 15.66 11.31 -10.66
C SER A 49 16.14 11.68 -9.26
N GLY A 50 17.08 12.62 -9.17
CA GLY A 50 17.84 12.96 -7.95
C GLY A 50 18.69 11.80 -7.40
N HIS A 51 18.96 10.78 -8.23
CA HIS A 51 19.73 9.61 -7.88
C HIS A 51 20.52 9.08 -9.09
N ASN A 52 21.85 8.98 -8.97
CA ASN A 52 22.75 8.58 -10.06
C ASN A 52 23.06 7.07 -10.10
N ALA A 53 22.56 6.30 -9.13
CA ALA A 53 22.69 4.84 -9.06
C ALA A 53 21.32 4.18 -8.79
N PRO A 54 20.34 4.29 -9.71
CA PRO A 54 18.98 3.76 -9.51
C PRO A 54 18.99 2.27 -9.13
N LEU A 55 18.22 1.91 -8.10
CA LEU A 55 18.11 0.55 -7.55
C LEU A 55 16.94 -0.24 -8.17
N ALA A 56 16.14 0.42 -8.98
CA ALA A 56 14.98 -0.13 -9.68
C ALA A 56 14.82 0.60 -11.03
N GLY A 57 13.99 0.05 -11.92
CA GLY A 57 13.77 0.61 -13.26
C GLY A 57 13.40 2.10 -13.27
N LEU A 58 12.69 2.56 -12.24
CA LEU A 58 12.49 3.97 -11.92
C LEU A 58 12.80 4.20 -10.43
N HIS A 59 13.74 5.07 -10.11
CA HIS A 59 14.09 5.45 -8.75
C HIS A 59 14.05 6.98 -8.59
N LEU A 60 13.06 7.45 -7.84
CA LEU A 60 12.93 8.87 -7.49
C LEU A 60 13.52 9.10 -6.09
N LYS A 61 14.45 10.04 -5.97
CA LYS A 61 15.00 10.51 -4.72
C LYS A 61 14.99 12.03 -4.75
N GLY A 62 14.60 12.66 -3.66
CA GLY A 62 14.72 14.10 -3.54
C GLY A 62 15.22 14.50 -2.16
N THR A 63 15.70 15.73 -2.05
CA THR A 63 16.33 16.27 -0.85
C THR A 63 15.77 17.67 -0.59
N GLY A 64 14.99 17.84 0.49
CA GLY A 64 14.38 19.11 0.89
C GLY A 64 13.06 19.46 0.17
N GLY A 65 12.19 20.25 0.82
CA GLY A 65 10.84 20.59 0.34
C GLY A 65 9.74 19.65 0.85
N ALA A 66 8.47 20.04 0.69
CA ALA A 66 7.33 19.27 1.21
C ALA A 66 7.09 17.96 0.43
N GLU A 67 7.42 17.91 -0.86
CA GLU A 67 7.02 16.82 -1.76
C GLU A 67 8.14 16.36 -2.73
N PRO A 68 9.34 16.00 -2.23
CA PRO A 68 10.51 15.81 -3.08
C PRO A 68 10.50 14.51 -3.91
N THR A 69 9.60 13.57 -3.61
CA THR A 69 9.51 12.26 -4.28
C THR A 69 8.06 11.86 -4.54
N GLN A 70 7.39 12.54 -5.46
CA GLN A 70 6.03 12.22 -5.88
C GLN A 70 5.97 11.70 -7.31
N VAL A 71 5.03 10.79 -7.58
CA VAL A 71 4.50 10.53 -8.92
C VAL A 71 3.11 11.15 -8.98
N ARG A 72 2.99 12.29 -9.65
CA ARG A 72 1.73 13.03 -9.76
C ARG A 72 1.12 12.81 -11.14
N THR A 73 -0.08 12.25 -11.17
CA THR A 73 -0.92 12.18 -12.36
C THR A 73 -2.06 13.16 -12.23
N GLN A 74 -2.37 13.89 -13.29
CA GLN A 74 -3.47 14.85 -13.27
C GLN A 74 -4.20 14.86 -14.59
N TYR A 75 -5.52 14.81 -14.51
CA TYR A 75 -6.41 14.99 -15.65
C TYR A 75 -7.13 16.34 -15.49
N TYR A 76 -7.20 17.08 -16.58
CA TYR A 76 -8.00 18.29 -16.71
C TYR A 76 -8.95 18.09 -17.89
N GLY A 77 -10.26 18.18 -17.65
CA GLY A 77 -11.25 18.11 -18.71
C GLY A 77 -12.62 18.57 -18.25
N ASP A 78 -13.45 18.97 -19.22
CA ASP A 78 -14.75 19.60 -18.98
C ASP A 78 -15.93 18.59 -19.01
N VAL A 79 -15.62 17.29 -18.99
CA VAL A 79 -16.62 16.20 -19.01
C VAL A 79 -16.52 15.34 -17.75
N ASN A 80 -17.68 15.04 -17.15
CA ASN A 80 -17.82 14.27 -15.90
C ASN A 80 -17.42 12.78 -16.02
N THR A 81 -16.96 12.33 -17.19
CA THR A 81 -16.57 10.94 -17.47
C THR A 81 -15.07 10.76 -17.69
N GLY A 82 -14.25 11.80 -17.50
CA GLY A 82 -12.79 11.71 -17.60
C GLY A 82 -12.16 10.81 -16.54
N SER A 83 -11.02 10.21 -16.85
CA SER A 83 -10.26 9.34 -15.94
C SER A 83 -8.98 10.02 -15.45
N GLY A 84 -8.52 9.66 -14.25
CA GLY A 84 -7.30 10.19 -13.63
C GLY A 84 -6.02 9.43 -14.05
N GLY A 85 -5.13 9.19 -13.07
CA GLY A 85 -3.92 8.41 -13.28
C GLY A 85 -4.13 6.91 -13.32
N PHE A 86 -3.21 6.20 -13.97
CA PHE A 86 -3.19 4.74 -14.03
C PHE A 86 -1.86 4.21 -13.50
N VAL A 87 -1.94 3.32 -12.51
CA VAL A 87 -0.82 2.49 -12.07
C VAL A 87 -1.32 1.05 -12.05
N ALA A 88 -0.68 0.18 -12.81
CA ALA A 88 -1.02 -1.24 -12.83
C ALA A 88 0.20 -2.10 -12.55
N PHE A 89 -0.05 -3.17 -11.80
CA PHE A 89 0.91 -4.23 -11.53
C PHE A 89 0.46 -5.47 -12.28
N ARG A 90 1.40 -6.16 -12.92
CA ARG A 90 1.15 -7.40 -13.63
C ARG A 90 2.29 -8.35 -13.34
N ASN A 91 1.95 -9.58 -12.97
CA ASN A 91 2.89 -10.67 -12.87
C ASN A 91 2.71 -11.58 -14.09
N LYS A 92 3.82 -11.86 -14.78
CA LYS A 92 3.93 -12.87 -15.84
C LYS A 92 5.16 -13.75 -15.61
N ALA A 93 5.32 -14.24 -14.38
CA ALA A 93 6.42 -15.11 -14.00
C ALA A 93 6.49 -16.28 -14.99
N ASN A 94 7.69 -16.53 -15.51
CA ASN A 94 7.97 -17.63 -16.45
C ASN A 94 7.06 -17.68 -17.69
N ASN A 95 6.53 -16.52 -18.13
CA ASN A 95 5.64 -16.43 -19.28
C ASN A 95 4.33 -17.24 -19.13
N SER A 96 3.95 -17.64 -17.90
CA SER A 96 2.74 -18.40 -17.60
C SER A 96 1.67 -17.54 -16.92
N LEU A 97 0.43 -18.05 -16.93
CA LEU A 97 -0.65 -17.47 -16.11
C LEU A 97 -0.35 -17.70 -14.61
N PRO A 98 -0.77 -16.77 -13.72
CA PRO A 98 -0.65 -16.96 -12.29
C PRO A 98 -1.36 -18.21 -11.76
N THR A 99 -0.78 -18.81 -10.73
CA THR A 99 -1.34 -19.91 -9.95
C THR A 99 -1.59 -19.48 -8.50
N SER A 100 -2.29 -20.31 -7.72
CA SER A 100 -2.64 -19.94 -6.34
C SER A 100 -1.40 -19.55 -5.52
N GLY A 101 -1.47 -18.40 -4.85
CA GLY A 101 -0.38 -17.84 -4.06
C GLY A 101 0.61 -16.99 -4.86
N ASP A 102 0.51 -16.94 -6.20
CA ASP A 102 1.35 -16.05 -6.99
C ASP A 102 0.97 -14.57 -6.74
N ARG A 103 1.98 -13.77 -6.41
CA ARG A 103 1.80 -12.34 -6.14
C ARG A 103 1.65 -11.56 -7.43
N LEU A 104 0.52 -10.89 -7.61
CA LEU A 104 0.18 -10.11 -8.81
C LEU A 104 0.80 -8.71 -8.76
N GLY A 105 0.93 -8.14 -7.56
CA GLY A 105 1.45 -6.81 -7.32
C GLY A 105 1.35 -6.42 -5.84
N TYR A 106 1.97 -5.29 -5.49
CA TYR A 106 1.95 -4.78 -4.13
C TYR A 106 2.27 -3.30 -4.03
N ILE A 107 1.83 -2.69 -2.93
CA ILE A 107 2.26 -1.38 -2.45
C ILE A 107 2.85 -1.59 -1.05
N LEU A 108 4.06 -1.09 -0.83
CA LEU A 108 4.80 -1.29 0.41
C LEU A 108 5.07 0.03 1.11
N PHE A 109 5.06 -0.03 2.44
CA PHE A 109 5.39 1.08 3.33
C PHE A 109 6.52 0.63 4.25
N GLY A 110 7.50 1.50 4.46
CA GLY A 110 8.71 1.12 5.17
C GLY A 110 9.73 2.23 5.32
N ALA A 111 10.84 1.90 5.95
CA ALA A 111 11.95 2.79 6.23
C ALA A 111 13.28 2.03 6.16
N LEU A 112 14.39 2.77 6.17
CA LEU A 112 15.73 2.18 6.34
C LEU A 112 15.96 1.81 7.80
N ASP A 113 16.43 0.59 8.03
CA ASP A 113 16.97 0.13 9.31
C ASP A 113 18.49 0.32 9.28
N GLY A 114 18.91 1.58 9.33
CA GLY A 114 20.29 2.03 9.15
C GLY A 114 20.77 2.00 7.69
N THR A 115 20.78 0.81 7.08
CA THR A 115 21.27 0.58 5.70
C THR A 115 20.31 -0.22 4.82
N THR A 116 19.47 -1.06 5.43
CA THR A 116 18.61 -1.99 4.68
C THR A 116 17.18 -1.48 4.66
N PRO A 117 16.51 -1.41 3.48
CA PRO A 117 15.09 -1.14 3.43
C PRO A 117 14.28 -2.22 4.15
N ARG A 118 13.45 -1.81 5.11
CA ARG A 118 12.46 -2.64 5.80
C ARG A 118 11.07 -2.18 5.40
N TYR A 119 10.27 -3.08 4.86
CA TYR A 119 8.86 -2.83 4.54
C TYR A 119 7.97 -3.48 5.60
N SER A 120 7.53 -2.69 6.58
CA SER A 120 6.79 -3.21 7.75
C SER A 120 5.30 -3.36 7.51
N ALA A 121 4.74 -2.70 6.49
CA ALA A 121 3.34 -2.78 6.12
C ALA A 121 3.18 -2.79 4.59
N GLY A 122 2.07 -3.37 4.10
CA GLY A 122 1.76 -3.32 2.68
C GLY A 122 0.38 -3.83 2.32
N PHE A 123 -0.01 -3.51 1.10
CA PHE A 123 -1.19 -4.03 0.43
C PHE A 123 -0.73 -4.92 -0.71
N PHE A 124 -1.28 -6.12 -0.78
CA PHE A 124 -0.85 -7.13 -1.73
C PHE A 124 -2.05 -7.68 -2.49
N ALA A 125 -1.84 -7.96 -3.76
CA ALA A 125 -2.76 -8.74 -4.58
C ALA A 125 -2.10 -10.06 -4.94
N TYR A 126 -2.84 -11.14 -4.79
CA TYR A 126 -2.39 -12.50 -5.10
C TYR A 126 -3.46 -13.23 -5.93
N ALA A 127 -3.04 -14.22 -6.70
CA ALA A 127 -3.97 -15.16 -7.32
C ALA A 127 -4.53 -16.12 -6.25
N ASP A 128 -5.85 -16.28 -6.25
CA ASP A 128 -6.62 -17.13 -5.32
C ASP A 128 -6.97 -18.49 -5.94
N GLY A 129 -6.13 -18.94 -6.87
CA GLY A 129 -6.40 -20.09 -7.72
C GLY A 129 -5.62 -19.99 -9.03
N ALA A 130 -5.65 -21.05 -9.83
CA ALA A 130 -5.07 -21.03 -11.17
C ALA A 130 -5.88 -20.11 -12.08
N TRP A 131 -5.20 -19.16 -12.73
CA TRP A 131 -5.82 -18.31 -13.74
C TRP A 131 -5.99 -19.06 -15.06
N THR A 132 -7.06 -18.72 -15.76
CA THR A 132 -7.33 -19.11 -17.15
C THR A 132 -7.70 -17.85 -17.96
N SER A 133 -7.98 -18.00 -19.25
CA SER A 133 -8.50 -16.88 -20.06
C SER A 133 -9.89 -16.40 -19.64
N LEU A 134 -10.63 -17.18 -18.85
CA LEU A 134 -12.01 -16.90 -18.44
C LEU A 134 -12.18 -16.72 -16.92
N SER A 135 -11.14 -16.97 -16.14
CA SER A 135 -11.22 -16.93 -14.69
C SER A 135 -9.89 -16.49 -14.10
N THR A 136 -9.91 -15.39 -13.34
CA THR A 136 -8.73 -14.79 -12.71
C THR A 136 -8.99 -14.56 -11.23
N PRO A 137 -9.26 -15.63 -10.44
CA PRO A 137 -9.57 -15.49 -9.02
C PRO A 137 -8.39 -14.84 -8.31
N SER A 138 -8.65 -13.82 -7.51
CA SER A 138 -7.62 -13.06 -6.81
C SER A 138 -8.14 -12.56 -5.47
N TYR A 139 -7.23 -12.42 -4.51
CA TYR A 139 -7.52 -11.85 -3.21
C TYR A 139 -6.61 -10.65 -2.92
N TYR A 140 -7.11 -9.74 -2.09
CA TYR A 140 -6.31 -8.67 -1.49
C TYR A 140 -5.94 -9.04 -0.06
N ALA A 141 -4.68 -8.82 0.30
CA ALA A 141 -4.17 -9.03 1.65
C ALA A 141 -3.56 -7.73 2.21
N PHE A 142 -3.84 -7.51 3.49
CA PHE A 142 -3.31 -6.41 4.29
C PHE A 142 -2.34 -7.00 5.29
N GLU A 143 -1.07 -6.70 5.11
CA GLU A 143 0.01 -7.31 5.87
C GLU A 143 0.71 -6.26 6.75
N THR A 144 0.99 -6.61 8.01
CA THR A 144 1.82 -5.78 8.91
C THR A 144 2.77 -6.64 9.73
N THR A 145 3.86 -6.04 10.19
CA THR A 145 4.86 -6.69 11.05
C THR A 145 4.52 -6.46 12.52
N LYS A 146 4.44 -7.53 13.30
CA LYS A 146 4.24 -7.44 14.76
C LYS A 146 5.50 -6.91 15.46
N ALA A 147 5.32 -6.26 16.61
CA ALA A 147 6.43 -5.89 17.49
C ALA A 147 7.31 -7.11 17.82
N GLY A 148 8.63 -6.95 17.70
CA GLY A 148 9.60 -8.03 17.90
C GLY A 148 9.75 -9.00 16.70
N LYS A 149 9.19 -8.67 15.53
CA LYS A 149 9.35 -9.42 14.28
C LYS A 149 9.92 -8.53 13.17
N ASN A 150 10.41 -9.18 12.11
CA ASN A 150 10.87 -8.52 10.87
C ASN A 150 10.21 -9.12 9.60
N THR A 151 9.18 -9.95 9.80
CA THR A 151 8.35 -10.54 8.75
C THR A 151 6.92 -10.02 8.92
N ARG A 152 6.23 -9.78 7.80
CA ARG A 152 4.83 -9.36 7.84
C ARG A 152 3.93 -10.59 7.93
N ASP A 153 2.86 -10.45 8.69
CA ASP A 153 1.75 -11.40 8.78
C ASP A 153 0.52 -10.78 8.09
N GLU A 154 -0.33 -11.60 7.50
CA GLU A 154 -1.64 -11.19 6.98
C GLU A 154 -2.63 -11.03 8.13
N TRP A 155 -3.25 -9.84 8.23
CA TRP A 155 -4.23 -9.54 9.29
C TRP A 155 -5.65 -9.36 8.76
N MET A 156 -5.80 -8.95 7.50
CA MET A 156 -7.09 -8.84 6.83
C MET A 156 -6.98 -9.26 5.38
N ARG A 157 -8.00 -9.94 4.87
CA ARG A 157 -8.11 -10.35 3.48
C ARG A 157 -9.51 -10.10 2.92
N ILE A 158 -9.57 -9.77 1.64
CA ILE A 158 -10.78 -9.92 0.81
C ILE A 158 -10.52 -11.06 -0.17
N ALA A 159 -11.17 -12.20 0.02
CA ALA A 159 -10.99 -13.40 -0.79
C ALA A 159 -11.64 -13.25 -2.18
N SER A 160 -11.33 -14.14 -3.13
CA SER A 160 -11.96 -14.12 -4.46
C SER A 160 -13.47 -14.40 -4.43
N THR A 161 -13.98 -15.00 -3.34
CA THR A 161 -15.41 -15.16 -3.04
C THR A 161 -16.11 -13.84 -2.67
N GLY A 162 -15.35 -12.77 -2.43
CA GLY A 162 -15.85 -11.49 -1.93
C GLY A 162 -15.94 -11.40 -0.41
N TYR A 163 -15.57 -12.46 0.32
CA TYR A 163 -15.62 -12.51 1.78
C TYR A 163 -14.43 -11.80 2.43
N VAL A 164 -14.68 -11.14 3.55
CA VAL A 164 -13.67 -10.45 4.34
C VAL A 164 -13.28 -11.29 5.54
N GLY A 165 -12.01 -11.65 5.65
CA GLY A 165 -11.43 -12.30 6.82
C GLY A 165 -10.59 -11.32 7.63
N VAL A 166 -10.73 -11.31 8.95
CA VAL A 166 -9.83 -10.64 9.89
C VAL A 166 -9.20 -11.70 10.79
N GLY A 167 -7.88 -11.87 10.71
CA GLY A 167 -7.15 -12.94 11.40
C GLY A 167 -7.43 -14.36 10.86
N THR A 168 -8.11 -14.49 9.72
CA THR A 168 -8.34 -15.75 9.00
C THR A 168 -8.12 -15.56 7.50
N PRO A 169 -7.28 -16.38 6.84
CA PRO A 169 -7.05 -16.29 5.40
C PRO A 169 -8.12 -17.01 4.56
N VAL A 170 -9.02 -17.78 5.19
CA VAL A 170 -10.08 -18.56 4.52
C VAL A 170 -11.42 -18.25 5.18
N PRO A 171 -11.98 -17.05 4.99
CA PRO A 171 -13.30 -16.71 5.53
C PRO A 171 -14.39 -17.58 4.88
N ASN A 172 -15.32 -18.08 5.69
CA ASN A 172 -16.43 -18.94 5.27
C ASN A 172 -17.78 -18.20 5.19
N MET A 173 -17.78 -16.90 5.50
CA MET A 173 -18.94 -16.01 5.41
C MET A 173 -18.50 -14.59 5.08
N ASN A 174 -19.46 -13.71 4.73
CA ASN A 174 -19.18 -12.35 4.24
C ASN A 174 -18.19 -11.55 5.10
N LEU A 175 -18.27 -11.67 6.43
CA LEU A 175 -17.30 -11.12 7.38
C LEU A 175 -17.01 -12.17 8.45
N GLU A 176 -15.78 -12.66 8.50
CA GLU A 176 -15.32 -13.58 9.54
C GLU A 176 -14.18 -12.94 10.33
N VAL A 177 -14.32 -12.85 11.65
CA VAL A 177 -13.28 -12.37 12.57
C VAL A 177 -12.82 -13.53 13.43
N ASN A 178 -11.57 -13.95 13.25
CA ASN A 178 -10.93 -14.92 14.12
C ASN A 178 -10.43 -14.23 15.39
N GLY A 179 -11.35 -13.98 16.31
CA GLY A 179 -11.12 -13.25 17.56
C GLY A 179 -12.35 -12.48 18.02
N GLY A 180 -12.16 -11.56 18.97
CA GLY A 180 -13.24 -10.71 19.48
C GLY A 180 -13.44 -9.44 18.65
N VAL A 181 -14.68 -8.97 18.58
CA VAL A 181 -15.04 -7.65 18.01
C VAL A 181 -15.36 -6.68 19.14
N ARG A 182 -14.68 -5.54 19.18
CA ARG A 182 -14.96 -4.46 20.14
C ARG A 182 -15.85 -3.40 19.49
N LEU A 183 -17.04 -3.19 20.05
CA LEU A 183 -17.97 -2.13 19.65
C LEU A 183 -17.78 -0.90 20.56
N ASN A 184 -17.22 0.18 20.04
CA ASN A 184 -17.00 1.43 20.79
C ASN A 184 -18.11 2.45 20.48
N ALA A 185 -19.24 2.40 21.18
CA ALA A 185 -20.16 3.54 21.19
C ALA A 185 -19.91 4.40 22.44
N SER A 186 -19.79 5.71 22.25
CA SER A 186 -19.61 6.66 23.36
C SER A 186 -20.91 6.75 24.17
N SER A 187 -20.79 6.80 25.50
CA SER A 187 -21.89 6.93 26.45
C SER A 187 -22.50 8.34 26.51
N THR A 188 -22.13 9.23 25.59
CA THR A 188 -22.48 10.66 25.64
C THR A 188 -22.72 11.20 24.23
N PRO A 189 -23.80 11.99 24.01
CA PRO A 189 -23.86 12.89 22.88
C PRO A 189 -22.62 13.77 22.97
N ALA A 190 -21.68 13.61 22.04
CA ALA A 190 -20.49 14.43 22.04
C ALA A 190 -20.93 15.87 21.75
N THR A 191 -20.82 16.78 22.73
CA THR A 191 -20.69 18.21 22.43
C THR A 191 -19.30 18.37 21.83
N VAL A 192 -19.22 18.20 20.52
CA VAL A 192 -17.97 18.26 19.75
C VAL A 192 -17.54 19.72 19.62
N THR A 193 -16.49 20.13 20.33
CA THR A 193 -15.86 21.47 20.19
C THR A 193 -14.53 21.46 19.42
N SER A 194 -14.21 20.37 18.71
CA SER A 194 -13.05 20.31 17.80
C SER A 194 -13.20 19.12 16.84
N PRO A 195 -12.43 18.98 15.74
CA PRO A 195 -12.76 18.09 14.60
C PRO A 195 -12.58 16.59 14.89
N ALA A 196 -12.75 16.15 16.13
CA ALA A 196 -12.91 14.75 16.50
C ALA A 196 -14.25 14.25 15.95
N ARG A 197 -14.18 13.21 15.11
CA ARG A 197 -15.30 12.39 14.64
C ARG A 197 -16.39 12.33 15.73
N THR A 198 -17.51 13.00 15.49
CA THR A 198 -18.68 12.96 16.37
C THR A 198 -18.95 11.50 16.69
N ALA A 199 -18.98 11.16 17.99
CA ALA A 199 -19.33 9.81 18.39
C ALA A 199 -20.68 9.46 17.74
N PRO A 200 -20.81 8.32 17.05
CA PRO A 200 -22.05 8.00 16.38
C PRO A 200 -23.15 7.92 17.44
N THR A 201 -24.20 8.71 17.27
CA THR A 201 -25.40 8.62 18.09
C THR A 201 -26.18 7.39 17.66
N LYS A 202 -26.85 6.72 18.61
CA LYS A 202 -27.70 5.57 18.31
C LYS A 202 -28.81 6.02 17.35
N PRO A 203 -28.90 5.50 16.11
CA PRO A 203 -29.92 5.93 15.17
C PRO A 203 -31.30 5.42 15.60
N VAL A 204 -32.35 6.08 15.13
CA VAL A 204 -33.73 5.58 15.28
C VAL A 204 -33.84 4.28 14.50
N CYS A 205 -34.26 3.17 15.14
CA CYS A 205 -34.49 1.91 14.44
C CYS A 205 -35.72 2.03 13.53
N ASP A 206 -35.53 2.28 12.24
CA ASP A 206 -36.59 2.36 11.23
C ASP A 206 -36.16 1.74 9.88
N ASN A 207 -37.06 1.77 8.90
CA ASN A 207 -36.84 1.33 7.52
C ASN A 207 -37.04 2.45 6.48
N THR A 208 -37.16 3.70 6.93
CA THR A 208 -37.69 4.82 6.12
C THR A 208 -36.66 5.92 5.89
N ASN A 209 -35.60 6.04 6.70
CA ASN A 209 -34.66 7.16 6.64
C ASN A 209 -33.20 6.70 6.41
N GLY A 210 -32.71 6.77 5.16
CA GLY A 210 -31.31 6.44 4.85
C GLY A 210 -30.97 4.94 5.01
N PRO A 211 -29.71 4.50 4.83
CA PRO A 211 -29.38 3.09 4.59
C PRO A 211 -30.03 2.20 5.66
N ASN A 212 -30.84 1.23 5.22
CA ASN A 212 -31.59 0.31 6.08
C ASN A 212 -30.70 -0.22 7.21
N ILE A 213 -30.96 0.26 8.43
CA ILE A 213 -30.16 -0.07 9.62
C ILE A 213 -30.66 -1.34 10.33
N ARG A 214 -31.67 -2.02 9.79
CA ARG A 214 -32.12 -3.32 10.32
C ARG A 214 -30.94 -4.32 10.32
N GLY A 215 -30.81 -5.09 11.39
CA GLY A 215 -29.72 -6.03 11.59
C GLY A 215 -28.44 -5.40 12.15
N THR A 216 -28.41 -4.08 12.36
CA THR A 216 -27.29 -3.39 13.01
C THR A 216 -27.21 -3.81 14.48
N LEU A 217 -26.01 -4.22 14.92
CA LEU A 217 -25.67 -4.37 16.33
C LEU A 217 -25.23 -3.02 16.90
N TRP A 218 -25.76 -2.67 18.06
CA TRP A 218 -25.40 -1.44 18.77
C TRP A 218 -25.08 -1.76 20.23
N PHE A 219 -23.89 -1.34 20.69
CA PHE A 219 -23.51 -1.43 22.09
C PHE A 219 -23.67 -0.05 22.74
N THR A 220 -24.36 0.06 23.87
CA THR A 220 -24.46 1.31 24.63
C THR A 220 -23.69 1.16 25.94
N LYS A 221 -22.64 1.97 26.10
CA LYS A 221 -21.96 2.08 27.39
C LYS A 221 -22.79 2.94 28.33
N SER A 222 -23.11 2.42 29.50
CA SER A 222 -23.92 3.06 30.53
C SER A 222 -23.05 3.76 31.60
N ALA A 223 -23.72 4.55 32.45
CA ALA A 223 -23.08 5.20 33.60
C ALA A 223 -22.76 4.18 34.70
N ALA A 224 -21.94 4.59 35.68
CA ALA A 224 -21.64 3.76 36.83
C ALA A 224 -22.92 3.33 37.57
N GLY A 225 -23.02 2.05 37.90
CA GLY A 225 -24.20 1.47 38.54
C GLY A 225 -25.35 1.09 37.60
N VAL A 226 -25.19 1.28 36.29
CA VAL A 226 -26.16 0.89 35.25
C VAL A 226 -25.51 -0.10 34.29
N ALA A 227 -26.21 -1.18 33.94
CA ALA A 227 -25.70 -2.17 32.99
C ALA A 227 -25.56 -1.59 31.57
N ASP A 228 -24.51 -1.99 30.87
CA ASP A 228 -24.36 -1.74 29.43
C ASP A 228 -25.41 -2.52 28.64
N THR A 229 -25.76 -2.06 27.43
CA THR A 229 -26.70 -2.78 26.55
C THR A 229 -26.03 -3.20 25.25
N LEU A 230 -26.37 -4.40 24.77
CA LEU A 230 -26.15 -4.81 23.38
C LEU A 230 -27.52 -5.03 22.74
N GLU A 231 -27.79 -4.32 21.66
CA GLU A 231 -29.08 -4.35 20.99
C GLU A 231 -28.93 -4.58 19.48
N VAL A 232 -29.96 -5.14 18.87
CA VAL A 232 -30.09 -5.26 17.41
C VAL A 232 -31.33 -4.51 16.93
N CYS A 233 -31.21 -3.72 15.85
CA CYS A 233 -32.39 -3.12 15.22
C CYS A 233 -33.17 -4.20 14.45
N ALA A 234 -34.40 -4.48 14.88
CA ALA A 234 -35.22 -5.55 14.32
C ALA A 234 -36.69 -5.14 14.18
N LYS A 235 -37.39 -5.82 13.27
CA LYS A 235 -38.82 -5.68 13.04
C LYS A 235 -39.59 -6.69 13.89
N GLY A 236 -40.57 -6.22 14.66
CA GLY A 236 -41.50 -7.05 15.42
C GLY A 236 -42.62 -7.64 14.57
N ALA A 237 -43.40 -8.56 15.15
CA ALA A 237 -44.59 -9.15 14.52
C ALA A 237 -45.75 -8.14 14.36
N ASP A 238 -45.71 -7.06 15.14
CA ASP A 238 -46.58 -5.88 15.03
C ASP A 238 -46.12 -4.91 13.93
N GLU A 239 -45.17 -5.33 13.09
CA GLU A 239 -44.59 -4.58 11.98
C GLU A 239 -43.77 -3.34 12.40
N ASN A 240 -43.63 -3.09 13.70
CA ASN A 240 -42.85 -1.98 14.24
C ASN A 240 -41.37 -2.31 14.31
N TYR A 241 -40.53 -1.32 14.04
CA TYR A 241 -39.08 -1.42 14.17
C TYR A 241 -38.66 -0.91 15.55
N ALA A 242 -37.82 -1.68 16.23
CA ALA A 242 -37.28 -1.29 17.53
C ALA A 242 -35.91 -1.92 17.77
N TRP A 243 -35.13 -1.26 18.64
CA TRP A 243 -33.93 -1.86 19.21
C TRP A 243 -34.34 -2.95 20.20
N LYS A 244 -33.81 -4.17 19.99
CA LYS A 244 -34.08 -5.35 20.80
C LYS A 244 -32.80 -5.75 21.53
N ALA A 245 -32.86 -5.90 22.85
CA ALA A 245 -31.74 -6.38 23.64
C ALA A 245 -31.35 -7.80 23.20
N VAL A 246 -30.04 -8.03 23.03
CA VAL A 246 -29.44 -9.33 22.67
C VAL A 246 -29.02 -10.09 23.93
N ILE A 247 -28.74 -9.38 25.02
CA ILE A 247 -28.36 -9.94 26.32
C ILE A 247 -29.37 -9.38 27.34
N ASN A 248 -30.02 -10.27 28.09
CA ASN A 248 -30.76 -9.94 29.31
C ASN A 248 -29.94 -10.40 30.52
#